data_AF-A0A1B7JF40-F1
#
_entry.id   AF-A0A1B7JF40-F1
#
_cell.length_a   1.000
_cell.length_b   1.000
_cell.length_c   1.000
_cell.angle_alpha   90.00
_cell.angle_beta   90.00
_cell.angle_gamma   90.00
#
_symmetry.space_group_name_H-M   'P 1'
#
loop_
_entity.id
_entity.type
_entity.pdbx_description
1 polymer ?
#
loop_
_entity_poly.entity_id
_entity_poly.type
_entity_poly.pdbx_seq_one_letter_code
_entity_poly.pdbx_strand_id
1 'polypeptide(L)'
;MPIFSAIRQHQITVIPAKMMIGVWLLTAAGLWATAALTWVTVIYCEAFALELHPGAIFGAFLLLIVGGHYLMESLRRLSTAAAVVFYLAFIALAGIFSGNLFTWQGVVVVLGITGAMFAVSACLCWCVDMNPGSVRQIIIMIVCGTLIAMTVNSLLDSCPSRWFYSHVTVVLWAVTAGCEKDTLHGYARKLYADEFYTLPRCIVLGAMMIYLSVIAFYRRLLMCVMDILSGFWWH
;
A
#
# COMPACT_ATOMS: atom_id res chain seq x y z
N MET A 1 -19.12 13.44 37.23
CA MET A 1 -18.85 13.91 35.86
C MET A 1 -17.47 13.58 35.25
N PRO A 2 -16.37 13.23 35.97
CA PRO A 2 -15.06 12.99 35.34
C PRO A 2 -14.90 11.61 34.68
N ILE A 3 -15.71 10.62 35.07
CA ILE A 3 -15.62 9.24 34.53
C ILE A 3 -16.12 9.18 33.08
N PHE A 4 -17.24 9.83 32.77
CA PHE A 4 -17.78 9.88 31.40
C PHE A 4 -16.89 10.67 30.44
N SER A 5 -16.22 11.74 30.92
CA SER A 5 -15.25 12.47 30.10
C SER A 5 -13.98 11.65 29.86
N ALA A 6 -13.48 10.92 30.86
CA ALA A 6 -12.32 10.05 30.72
C ALA A 6 -12.59 8.84 29.80
N ILE A 7 -13.76 8.20 29.92
CA ILE A 7 -14.20 7.12 29.03
C ILE A 7 -14.34 7.64 27.59
N ARG A 8 -14.93 8.83 27.42
CA ARG A 8 -15.05 9.48 26.10
C ARG A 8 -13.67 9.81 25.51
N GLN A 9 -12.74 10.37 26.29
CA GLN A 9 -11.38 10.66 25.84
C GLN A 9 -10.61 9.40 25.46
N HIS A 10 -10.71 8.33 26.26
CA HIS A 10 -10.09 7.04 25.96
C HIS A 10 -10.70 6.42 24.70
N GLN A 11 -12.02 6.52 24.52
CA GLN A 11 -12.66 6.08 23.30
C GLN A 11 -12.20 6.90 22.08
N ILE A 12 -11.98 8.21 22.20
CA ILE A 12 -11.54 9.13 21.12
C ILE A 12 -10.10 8.87 20.63
N THR A 13 -9.22 8.36 21.49
CA THR A 13 -7.82 8.09 21.12
C THR A 13 -7.60 6.66 20.63
N VAL A 14 -8.30 5.68 21.23
CA VAL A 14 -8.02 4.25 21.00
C VAL A 14 -8.58 3.72 19.68
N ILE A 15 -9.75 4.17 19.23
CA ILE A 15 -10.38 3.64 18.00
C ILE A 15 -9.65 4.09 16.71
N PRO A 16 -9.17 5.34 16.54
CA PRO A 16 -8.36 5.76 15.39
C PRO A 16 -7.04 5.02 15.40
N ALA A 17 -6.46 4.81 16.58
CA ALA A 17 -5.24 4.05 16.69
C ALA A 17 -5.43 2.60 16.23
N LYS A 18 -6.51 1.94 16.68
CA LYS A 18 -6.88 0.60 16.22
C LYS A 18 -7.20 0.55 14.73
N MET A 19 -7.90 1.55 14.19
CA MET A 19 -8.18 1.64 12.75
C MET A 19 -6.87 1.75 11.96
N MET A 20 -5.99 2.69 12.32
CA MET A 20 -4.72 2.93 11.63
C MET A 20 -3.80 1.71 11.69
N ILE A 21 -3.66 1.08 12.86
CA ILE A 21 -2.91 -0.18 13.01
C ILE A 21 -3.51 -1.27 12.12
N GLY A 22 -4.85 -1.38 12.09
CA GLY A 22 -5.55 -2.31 11.20
C GLY A 22 -5.27 -2.03 9.72
N VAL A 23 -5.23 -0.76 9.31
CA VAL A 23 -4.85 -0.36 7.95
C VAL A 23 -3.44 -0.81 7.62
N TRP A 24 -2.46 -0.54 8.50
CA TRP A 24 -1.07 -0.96 8.30
C TRP A 24 -0.92 -2.48 8.18
N LEU A 25 -1.58 -3.24 9.06
CA LEU A 25 -1.56 -4.70 9.01
C LEU A 25 -2.25 -5.25 7.75
N LEU A 26 -3.37 -4.67 7.34
CA LEU A 26 -4.05 -5.08 6.12
C LEU A 26 -3.22 -4.74 4.88
N THR A 27 -2.56 -3.58 4.84
CA THR A 27 -1.61 -3.24 3.78
C THR A 27 -0.43 -4.21 3.74
N ALA A 28 0.13 -4.59 4.89
CA ALA A 28 1.19 -5.60 4.97
C ALA A 28 0.72 -6.97 4.43
N ALA A 29 -0.46 -7.41 4.86
CA ALA A 29 -1.06 -8.66 4.40
C ALA A 29 -1.34 -8.64 2.89
N GLY A 30 -1.83 -7.52 2.36
CA GLY A 30 -2.00 -7.33 0.93
C GLY A 30 -0.68 -7.47 0.17
N LEU A 31 0.41 -6.88 0.67
CA LEU A 31 1.71 -6.89 -0.02
C LEU A 31 2.30 -8.30 -0.07
N TRP A 32 2.17 -9.04 1.03
CA TRP A 32 2.57 -10.45 1.08
C TRP A 32 1.66 -11.33 0.23
N ALA A 33 0.35 -11.05 0.17
CA ALA A 33 -0.56 -11.74 -0.73
C ALA A 33 -0.22 -11.46 -2.20
N THR A 34 0.12 -10.23 -2.57
CA THR A 34 0.61 -9.90 -3.92
C THR A 34 1.88 -10.69 -4.24
N ALA A 35 2.87 -10.71 -3.33
CA ALA A 35 4.10 -11.48 -3.49
C ALA A 35 3.85 -12.99 -3.65
N ALA A 36 2.99 -13.56 -2.81
CA ALA A 36 2.62 -14.97 -2.85
C ALA A 36 1.90 -15.31 -4.16
N LEU A 37 0.98 -14.47 -4.61
CA LEU A 37 0.30 -14.65 -5.89
C LEU A 37 1.28 -14.58 -7.05
N THR A 38 2.19 -13.60 -7.08
CA THR A 38 3.25 -13.53 -8.10
C THR A 38 4.07 -14.81 -8.16
N TRP A 39 4.50 -15.32 -7.00
CA TRP A 39 5.24 -16.57 -6.90
C TRP A 39 4.45 -17.76 -7.44
N VAL A 40 3.18 -17.90 -7.04
CA VAL A 40 2.30 -18.98 -7.50
C VAL A 40 2.05 -18.88 -9.01
N THR A 41 1.76 -17.69 -9.52
CA THR A 41 1.43 -17.50 -10.94
C THR A 41 2.61 -17.81 -11.84
N VAL A 42 3.83 -17.44 -11.44
CA VAL A 42 5.04 -17.67 -12.25
C VAL A 42 5.47 -19.14 -12.22
N ILE A 43 5.29 -19.85 -11.10
CA ILE A 43 5.76 -21.23 -10.96
C ILE A 43 4.73 -22.27 -11.44
N TYR A 44 3.45 -22.05 -11.15
CA TYR A 44 2.44 -23.11 -11.31
C TYR A 44 1.40 -22.83 -12.40
N CYS A 45 1.36 -21.63 -12.97
CA CYS A 45 0.32 -21.25 -13.92
C CYS A 45 0.90 -20.73 -15.24
N GLU A 46 1.17 -21.64 -16.16
CA GLU A 46 1.44 -21.29 -17.57
C GLU A 46 0.27 -20.51 -18.20
N ALA A 47 -0.97 -20.71 -17.73
CA ALA A 47 -2.14 -19.97 -18.20
C ALA A 47 -2.09 -18.46 -17.91
N PHE A 48 -1.29 -18.02 -16.93
CA PHE A 48 -1.05 -16.61 -16.62
C PHE A 48 0.32 -16.10 -17.07
N ALA A 49 1.14 -16.99 -17.67
CA ALA A 49 2.29 -16.60 -18.48
C ALA A 49 1.77 -16.03 -19.79
N LEU A 50 1.20 -14.83 -19.68
CA LEU A 50 0.82 -14.05 -20.83
C LEU A 50 2.15 -13.67 -21.51
N GLU A 51 2.36 -14.13 -22.74
CA GLU A 51 3.32 -13.49 -23.65
C GLU A 51 2.77 -12.08 -23.95
N LEU A 52 2.83 -11.19 -22.96
CA LEU A 52 2.32 -9.85 -23.11
C LEU A 52 3.22 -9.14 -24.11
N HIS A 53 2.70 -8.94 -25.32
CA HIS A 53 3.25 -7.94 -26.22
C HIS A 53 3.39 -6.61 -25.46
N PRO A 54 4.42 -5.79 -25.74
CA PRO A 54 4.64 -4.53 -25.03
C PRO A 54 3.40 -3.63 -24.95
N GLY A 55 2.54 -3.66 -25.97
CA GLY A 55 1.25 -2.95 -25.98
C GLY A 55 0.21 -3.48 -24.97
N ALA A 56 0.18 -4.79 -24.71
CA ALA A 56 -0.71 -5.39 -23.72
C ALA A 56 -0.27 -5.06 -22.28
N ILE A 57 1.04 -5.01 -22.03
CA ILE A 57 1.62 -4.54 -20.75
C ILE A 57 1.21 -3.09 -20.51
N PHE A 58 1.41 -2.25 -21.52
CA PHE A 58 1.03 -0.84 -21.46
C PHE A 58 -0.47 -0.67 -21.24
N GLY A 59 -1.30 -1.42 -21.95
CA GLY A 59 -2.76 -1.41 -21.79
C GLY A 59 -3.21 -1.84 -20.39
N ALA A 60 -2.63 -2.90 -19.83
CA ALA A 60 -2.94 -3.35 -18.47
C ALA A 60 -2.50 -2.33 -17.41
N PHE A 61 -1.34 -1.72 -17.59
CA PHE A 61 -0.86 -0.63 -16.72
C PHE A 61 -1.78 0.59 -16.78
N LEU A 62 -2.21 0.99 -17.98
CA LEU A 62 -3.10 2.11 -18.19
C LEU A 62 -4.50 1.83 -17.62
N LEU A 63 -4.99 0.60 -17.75
CA LEU A 63 -6.24 0.15 -17.13
C LEU A 63 -6.15 0.15 -15.61
N LEU A 64 -5.04 -0.28 -15.02
CA LEU A 64 -4.78 -0.18 -13.58
C LEU A 64 -4.80 1.26 -13.11
N ILE A 65 -4.22 2.18 -13.89
CA ILE A 65 -4.18 3.61 -13.58
C ILE A 65 -5.57 4.26 -13.69
N VAL A 66 -6.25 4.08 -14.82
CA VAL A 66 -7.55 4.69 -15.10
C VAL A 66 -8.62 4.08 -14.19
N GLY A 67 -8.67 2.76 -14.11
CA GLY A 67 -9.56 2.03 -13.21
C GLY A 67 -9.30 2.39 -11.76
N GLY A 68 -8.04 2.50 -11.34
CA GLY A 68 -7.67 2.93 -9.99
C GLY A 68 -8.16 4.33 -9.64
N HIS A 69 -8.14 5.26 -10.60
CA HIS A 69 -8.65 6.62 -10.41
C HIS A 69 -10.17 6.65 -10.21
N TYR A 70 -10.92 6.01 -11.10
CA TYR A 70 -12.39 5.90 -10.97
C TYR A 70 -12.79 5.18 -9.68
N LEU A 71 -12.02 4.17 -9.29
CA LEU A 71 -12.25 3.42 -8.06
C LEU A 71 -11.98 4.29 -6.83
N MET A 72 -10.95 5.15 -6.85
CA MET A 72 -10.66 6.10 -5.78
C MET A 72 -11.83 7.07 -5.52
N GLU A 73 -12.46 7.58 -6.58
CA GLU A 73 -13.66 8.42 -6.48
C GLU A 73 -14.88 7.64 -5.96
N SER A 74 -14.98 6.36 -6.34
CA SER A 74 -16.07 5.46 -5.99
C SER A 74 -15.92 4.79 -4.62
N LEU A 75 -14.72 4.81 -4.01
CA LEU A 75 -14.41 4.18 -2.72
C LEU A 75 -15.42 4.52 -1.63
N ARG A 76 -15.87 5.79 -1.58
CA ARG A 76 -16.80 6.28 -0.56
C ARG A 76 -18.20 5.66 -0.69
N ARG A 77 -18.57 5.16 -1.86
CA ARG A 77 -19.88 4.58 -2.17
C ARG A 77 -19.90 3.06 -2.03
N LEU A 78 -18.74 2.41 -1.86
CA LEU A 78 -18.67 0.96 -1.76
C LEU A 78 -19.16 0.46 -0.39
N SER A 79 -19.88 -0.66 -0.43
CA SER A 79 -20.16 -1.47 0.76
C SER A 79 -18.88 -2.17 1.22
N THR A 80 -18.83 -2.63 2.47
CA THR A 80 -17.66 -3.34 3.01
C THR A 80 -17.34 -4.59 2.20
N ALA A 81 -18.34 -5.38 1.83
CA ALA A 81 -18.15 -6.60 1.03
C ALA A 81 -17.60 -6.26 -0.36
N ALA A 82 -18.18 -5.25 -1.03
CA ALA A 82 -17.69 -4.81 -2.33
C ALA A 82 -16.24 -4.30 -2.25
N ALA A 83 -15.91 -3.50 -1.23
CA ALA A 83 -14.56 -2.99 -1.02
C ALA A 83 -13.54 -4.13 -0.82
N VAL A 84 -13.89 -5.19 -0.08
CA VAL A 84 -13.03 -6.38 0.08
C VAL A 84 -12.84 -7.10 -1.25
N VAL A 85 -13.91 -7.33 -2.01
CA VAL A 85 -13.83 -8.00 -3.32
C VAL A 85 -12.93 -7.20 -4.28
N PHE A 86 -13.11 -5.88 -4.36
CA PHE A 86 -12.25 -5.03 -5.19
C PHE A 86 -10.80 -5.02 -4.71
N TYR A 87 -10.58 -4.98 -3.39
CA TYR A 87 -9.24 -5.05 -2.82
C TYR A 87 -8.51 -6.35 -3.17
N LEU A 88 -9.20 -7.49 -3.04
CA LEU A 88 -8.65 -8.80 -3.42
C LEU A 88 -8.41 -8.92 -4.92
N ALA A 89 -9.35 -8.47 -5.75
CA ALA A 89 -9.21 -8.44 -7.21
C ALA A 89 -8.01 -7.58 -7.63
N PHE A 90 -7.82 -6.45 -6.96
CA PHE A 90 -6.68 -5.56 -7.20
C PHE A 90 -5.35 -6.21 -6.80
N ILE A 91 -5.28 -6.86 -5.63
CA ILE A 91 -4.09 -7.61 -5.18
C ILE A 91 -3.74 -8.70 -6.19
N ALA A 92 -4.73 -9.44 -6.68
CA ALA A 92 -4.52 -10.50 -7.67
C ALA A 92 -4.02 -9.95 -8.99
N LEU A 93 -4.65 -8.89 -9.50
CA LEU A 93 -4.22 -8.23 -10.73
C LEU A 93 -2.80 -7.67 -10.62
N ALA A 94 -2.46 -7.04 -9.49
CA ALA A 94 -1.10 -6.55 -9.21
C ALA A 94 -0.07 -7.70 -9.13
N GLY A 95 -0.46 -8.85 -8.56
CA GLY A 95 0.39 -10.03 -8.45
C GLY A 95 0.72 -10.64 -9.82
N ILE A 96 -0.31 -10.85 -10.65
CA ILE A 96 -0.17 -11.34 -12.02
C ILE A 96 0.66 -10.36 -12.85
N PHE A 97 0.35 -9.06 -12.78
CA PHE A 97 1.05 -8.03 -13.54
C PHE A 97 2.53 -7.94 -13.17
N SER A 98 2.85 -7.96 -11.88
CA SER A 98 4.24 -7.91 -11.40
C SER A 98 5.04 -9.18 -11.75
N GLY A 99 4.41 -10.35 -11.75
CA GLY A 99 5.05 -11.61 -12.16
C GLY A 99 5.43 -11.67 -13.64
N ASN A 100 4.71 -10.94 -14.50
CA ASN A 100 5.02 -10.84 -15.92
C ASN A 100 6.06 -9.75 -16.23
N LEU A 101 6.23 -8.75 -15.36
CA LEU A 101 7.17 -7.64 -15.57
C LEU A 101 8.55 -7.86 -14.96
N PHE A 102 8.58 -8.51 -13.80
CA PHE A 102 9.78 -8.62 -12.98
C PHE A 102 10.03 -10.07 -12.61
N THR A 103 11.29 -10.40 -12.29
CA THR A 103 11.63 -11.71 -11.75
C THR A 103 10.85 -11.97 -10.46
N TRP A 104 10.28 -13.17 -10.30
CA TRP A 104 9.51 -13.52 -9.11
C TRP A 104 10.32 -13.30 -7.81
N GLN A 105 11.62 -13.61 -7.81
CA GLN A 105 12.51 -13.39 -6.65
C GLN A 105 12.59 -11.92 -6.27
N GLY A 106 12.74 -11.03 -7.27
CA GLY A 106 12.77 -9.58 -7.04
C GLY A 106 11.47 -9.07 -6.43
N VAL A 107 10.33 -9.50 -6.98
CA VAL A 107 9.00 -9.09 -6.47
C VAL A 107 8.79 -9.57 -5.04
N VAL A 108 9.05 -10.85 -4.77
CA VAL A 108 8.86 -11.45 -3.44
C VAL A 108 9.74 -10.76 -2.40
N VAL A 109 11.01 -10.48 -2.72
CA VAL A 109 11.91 -9.79 -1.78
C VAL A 109 11.46 -8.35 -1.52
N VAL A 110 11.21 -7.57 -2.58
CA VAL A 110 10.87 -6.14 -2.45
C VAL A 110 9.52 -5.94 -1.75
N LEU A 111 8.49 -6.69 -2.15
CA LEU A 111 7.17 -6.62 -1.50
C LEU A 111 7.20 -7.25 -0.11
N GLY A 112 8.01 -8.29 0.12
CA GLY A 112 8.25 -8.89 1.42
C GLY A 112 8.82 -7.89 2.43
N ILE A 113 9.88 -7.17 2.04
CA ILE A 113 10.49 -6.09 2.83
C ILE A 113 9.47 -4.98 3.12
N THR A 114 8.71 -4.56 2.10
CA THR A 114 7.74 -3.48 2.24
C THR A 114 6.57 -3.88 3.13
N GLY A 115 6.08 -5.12 3.03
CA GLY A 115 5.08 -5.66 3.94
C GLY A 115 5.60 -5.76 5.37
N ALA A 116 6.84 -6.21 5.56
CA ALA A 116 7.50 -6.25 6.86
C ALA A 116 7.66 -4.86 7.48
N MET A 117 7.98 -3.83 6.68
CA MET A 117 8.02 -2.44 7.12
C MET A 117 6.68 -2.02 7.74
N PHE A 118 5.55 -2.28 7.07
CA PHE A 118 4.22 -1.95 7.61
C PHE A 118 3.87 -2.77 8.85
N ALA A 119 4.17 -4.08 8.85
CA ALA A 119 3.90 -4.96 9.99
C ALA A 119 4.71 -4.58 11.24
N VAL A 120 6.01 -4.33 11.09
CA VAL A 120 6.88 -3.87 12.19
C VAL A 120 6.43 -2.50 12.68
N SER A 121 6.08 -1.58 11.78
CA SER A 121 5.60 -0.25 12.17
C SER A 121 4.27 -0.31 12.93
N ALA A 122 3.37 -1.22 12.55
CA ALA A 122 2.11 -1.49 13.26
C ALA A 122 2.38 -2.07 14.65
N CYS A 123 3.31 -3.02 14.75
CA CYS A 123 3.75 -3.62 16.01
C CYS A 123 4.39 -2.58 16.94
N LEU A 124 5.25 -1.71 16.42
CA LEU A 124 5.85 -0.62 17.20
C LEU A 124 4.81 0.38 17.72
N CYS A 125 3.79 0.70 16.93
CA CYS A 125 2.69 1.54 17.41
C CYS A 125 1.90 0.88 18.53
N TRP A 126 1.71 -0.44 18.46
CA TRP A 126 1.05 -1.21 19.51
C TRP A 126 1.89 -1.32 20.78
N CYS A 127 3.18 -1.62 20.65
CA CYS A 127 4.07 -1.90 21.79
C CYS A 127 4.54 -0.64 22.53
N VAL A 128 4.68 0.49 21.83
CA VAL A 128 5.27 1.72 22.36
C VAL A 128 4.22 2.82 22.55
N ASP A 129 2.93 2.50 22.43
CA ASP A 129 1.80 3.44 22.49
C ASP A 129 2.02 4.69 21.60
N MET A 130 2.68 4.50 20.46
CA MET A 130 3.01 5.59 19.56
C MET A 130 1.78 5.97 18.74
N ASN A 131 1.49 7.27 18.65
CA ASN A 131 0.34 7.77 17.88
C ASN A 131 0.47 7.41 16.39
N PRO A 132 -0.41 6.52 15.87
CA PRO A 132 -0.33 6.09 14.49
C PRO A 132 -0.95 7.16 13.56
N GLY A 133 -0.32 7.38 12.40
CA GLY A 133 -0.60 8.46 11.46
C GLY A 133 0.23 9.71 11.71
N SER A 134 1.02 9.77 12.79
CA SER A 134 1.91 10.91 13.05
C SER A 134 3.10 10.95 12.11
N VAL A 135 3.63 12.15 11.83
CA VAL A 135 4.86 12.33 11.04
C VAL A 135 6.02 11.53 11.64
N ARG A 136 6.08 11.48 12.99
CA ARG A 136 7.06 10.67 13.71
C ARG A 136 6.95 9.18 13.37
N GLN A 137 5.73 8.63 13.30
CA GLN A 137 5.54 7.25 12.87
C GLN A 137 6.04 7.04 11.43
N ILE A 138 5.71 7.95 10.51
CA ILE A 138 6.14 7.81 9.10
C ILE A 138 7.67 7.78 8.99
N ILE A 139 8.37 8.62 9.75
CA ILE A 139 9.84 8.60 9.81
C ILE A 139 10.34 7.25 10.34
N ILE A 140 9.76 6.76 11.44
CA ILE A 140 10.12 5.44 12.00
C ILE A 140 9.84 4.33 11.00
N MET A 141 8.76 4.42 10.24
CA MET A 141 8.40 3.45 9.20
C MET A 141 9.47 3.42 8.10
N ILE A 142 9.96 4.56 7.64
CA ILE A 142 11.08 4.65 6.67
C ILE A 142 12.35 4.03 7.27
N VAL A 143 12.69 4.38 8.51
CA VAL A 143 13.90 3.86 9.18
C VAL A 143 13.82 2.35 9.36
N CYS A 144 12.70 1.82 9.86
CA CYS A 144 12.52 0.37 9.99
C CYS A 144 12.54 -0.32 8.63
N GLY A 145 11.86 0.22 7.62
CA GLY A 145 11.84 -0.36 6.28
C GLY A 145 13.24 -0.40 5.64
N THR A 146 14.03 0.65 5.81
CA THR A 146 15.41 0.70 5.29
C THR A 146 16.33 -0.27 6.03
N LEU A 147 16.22 -0.39 7.36
CA LEU A 147 16.96 -1.40 8.12
C LEU A 147 16.61 -2.84 7.72
N ILE A 148 15.31 -3.12 7.51
CA ILE A 148 14.85 -4.43 7.02
C ILE A 148 15.42 -4.66 5.61
N ALA A 149 15.38 -3.65 4.73
CA ALA A 149 15.93 -3.74 3.38
C ALA A 149 17.42 -4.06 3.39
N MET A 150 18.21 -3.40 4.24
CA MET A 150 19.64 -3.67 4.40
C MET A 150 19.88 -5.10 4.89
N THR A 151 19.14 -5.53 5.91
CA THR A 151 19.30 -6.86 6.51
C THR A 151 18.96 -7.96 5.50
N VAL A 152 17.78 -7.89 4.88
CA VAL A 152 17.30 -8.91 3.94
C VAL A 152 18.17 -8.97 2.69
N ASN A 153 18.54 -7.83 2.10
CA ASN A 153 19.36 -7.82 0.89
C ASN A 153 20.80 -8.30 1.15
N SER A 154 21.34 -8.07 2.35
CA SER A 154 22.65 -8.62 2.75
C SER A 154 22.59 -10.13 2.97
N LEU A 155 21.53 -10.63 3.63
CA LEU A 155 21.35 -12.07 3.88
C LEU A 155 21.14 -12.87 2.59
N LEU A 156 20.48 -12.27 1.60
CA LEU A 156 20.18 -12.90 0.31
C LEU A 156 21.24 -12.63 -0.76
N ASP A 157 22.38 -12.02 -0.40
CA ASP A 157 23.46 -11.60 -1.31
C ASP A 157 22.92 -10.98 -2.62
N SER A 158 22.03 -10.00 -2.45
CA SER A 158 21.22 -9.49 -3.55
C SER A 158 21.99 -8.54 -4.45
N CYS A 159 21.72 -8.60 -5.76
CA CYS A 159 22.34 -7.71 -6.75
C CYS A 159 22.08 -6.22 -6.46
N PRO A 160 22.97 -5.29 -6.88
CA PRO A 160 22.82 -3.85 -6.64
C PRO A 160 21.49 -3.25 -7.11
N SER A 161 20.92 -3.77 -8.20
CA SER A 161 19.60 -3.33 -8.68
C SER A 161 18.48 -3.63 -7.68
N ARG A 162 18.51 -4.80 -7.03
CA ARG A 162 17.52 -5.20 -6.02
C ARG A 162 17.63 -4.33 -4.76
N TRP A 163 18.85 -4.02 -4.34
CA TRP A 163 19.11 -3.05 -3.26
C TRP A 163 18.44 -1.71 -3.53
N PHE A 164 18.65 -1.16 -4.73
CA PHE A 164 18.03 0.10 -5.15
C PHE A 164 16.50 0.01 -5.10
N TYR A 165 15.91 -1.00 -5.75
CA TYR A 165 14.45 -1.18 -5.78
C TYR A 165 13.83 -1.36 -4.39
N SER A 166 14.48 -2.08 -3.47
CA SER A 166 13.99 -2.22 -2.09
C SER A 166 13.93 -0.88 -1.37
N HIS A 167 14.98 -0.07 -1.43
CA HIS A 167 15.01 1.24 -0.75
C HIS A 167 14.03 2.22 -1.37
N VAL A 168 13.96 2.29 -2.70
CA VAL A 168 13.01 3.14 -3.42
C VAL A 168 11.57 2.76 -3.06
N THR A 169 11.26 1.46 -3.02
CA THR A 169 9.91 0.98 -2.70
C THR A 169 9.54 1.29 -1.26
N VAL A 170 10.44 1.07 -0.30
CA VAL A 170 10.24 1.43 1.11
C VAL A 170 9.91 2.92 1.25
N VAL A 171 10.71 3.80 0.66
CA VAL A 171 10.48 5.25 0.74
C VAL A 171 9.18 5.63 0.05
N LEU A 172 8.91 5.11 -1.14
CA LEU A 172 7.71 5.42 -1.92
C LEU A 172 6.43 5.04 -1.17
N TRP A 173 6.38 3.83 -0.61
CA TRP A 173 5.21 3.37 0.16
C TRP A 173 5.04 4.16 1.46
N ALA A 174 6.14 4.47 2.15
CA ALA A 174 6.07 5.22 3.39
C ALA A 174 5.66 6.69 3.19
N VAL A 175 6.18 7.35 2.16
CA VAL A 175 5.77 8.71 1.78
C VAL A 175 4.31 8.72 1.37
N THR A 176 3.86 7.75 0.55
CA THR A 176 2.47 7.66 0.13
C THR A 176 1.53 7.49 1.33
N ALA A 177 1.87 6.60 2.25
CA ALA A 177 1.17 6.44 3.52
C ALA A 177 1.13 7.75 4.35
N GLY A 178 2.21 8.53 4.35
CA GLY A 178 2.28 9.83 5.00
C GLY A 178 1.44 10.91 4.32
N CYS A 179 1.35 10.92 2.99
CA CYS A 179 0.50 11.85 2.24
C CYS A 179 -0.99 11.59 2.51
N GLU A 180 -1.39 10.33 2.63
CA GLU A 180 -2.79 9.97 2.85
C GLU A 180 -3.21 9.96 4.33
N LYS A 181 -2.30 10.29 5.25
CA LYS A 181 -2.55 10.29 6.70
C LYS A 181 -3.76 11.13 7.09
N ASP A 182 -3.94 12.29 6.47
CA ASP A 182 -5.00 13.23 6.82
C ASP A 182 -6.37 12.70 6.38
N THR A 183 -6.42 12.02 5.22
CA THR A 183 -7.62 11.33 4.75
C THR A 183 -7.96 10.12 5.62
N LEU A 184 -6.95 9.34 6.04
CA LEU A 184 -7.13 8.22 6.96
C LEU A 184 -7.66 8.67 8.32
N HIS A 185 -7.11 9.75 8.89
CA HIS A 185 -7.66 10.39 10.08
C HIS A 185 -9.08 10.92 9.86
N GLY A 186 -9.40 11.37 8.66
CA GLY A 186 -10.76 11.72 8.25
C GLY A 186 -11.73 10.54 8.33
N TYR A 187 -11.33 9.34 7.89
CA TYR A 187 -12.13 8.12 8.05
C TYR A 187 -12.32 7.75 9.51
N ALA A 188 -11.28 7.87 10.33
CA ALA A 188 -11.40 7.64 11.76
C ALA A 188 -12.37 8.62 12.42
N ARG A 189 -12.35 9.91 12.03
CA ARG A 189 -13.31 10.91 12.53
C ARG A 189 -14.75 10.59 12.14
N LYS A 190 -14.99 10.16 10.90
CA LYS A 190 -16.33 9.75 10.43
C LYS A 190 -16.85 8.51 11.14
N LEU A 191 -15.97 7.56 11.45
CA LEU A 191 -16.29 6.37 12.24
C LEU A 191 -16.86 6.73 13.64
N TYR A 192 -16.48 7.88 14.20
CA TYR A 192 -17.08 8.38 15.45
C TYR A 192 -18.37 9.15 15.27
N ALA A 193 -18.49 9.89 14.17
CA ALA A 193 -19.59 10.80 13.95
C ALA A 193 -20.86 10.09 13.49
N ASP A 194 -20.72 9.00 12.73
CA ASP A 194 -21.83 8.31 12.09
C ASP A 194 -21.98 6.86 12.56
N GLU A 195 -23.22 6.48 12.89
CA GLU A 195 -23.60 5.13 13.33
C GLU A 195 -23.43 4.05 12.24
N PHE A 196 -23.35 4.46 10.96
CA PHE A 196 -23.29 3.57 9.79
C PHE A 196 -21.87 3.25 9.29
N TYR A 197 -20.83 3.84 9.86
CA TYR A 197 -19.44 3.46 9.56
C TYR A 197 -19.01 2.35 10.52
N THR A 198 -18.58 1.21 9.99
CA THR A 198 -18.02 0.12 10.78
C THR A 198 -16.50 0.11 10.71
N LEU A 199 -15.84 -0.25 11.81
CA LEU A 199 -14.38 -0.30 11.89
C LEU A 199 -13.73 -1.13 10.75
N PRO A 200 -14.23 -2.33 10.39
CA PRO A 200 -13.68 -3.11 9.28
C PRO A 200 -13.79 -2.39 7.93
N ARG A 201 -14.88 -1.66 7.69
CA ARG A 201 -15.07 -0.89 6.46
C ARG A 201 -14.00 0.19 6.33
N CYS A 202 -13.73 0.92 7.39
CA CYS A 202 -12.70 1.96 7.40
C CYS A 202 -11.29 1.40 7.22
N ILE A 203 -11.01 0.22 7.79
CA ILE A 203 -9.71 -0.46 7.62
C ILE A 203 -9.51 -0.88 6.15
N VAL A 204 -10.51 -1.53 5.54
CA VAL A 204 -10.42 -1.99 4.14
C VAL A 204 -10.30 -0.81 3.19
N LEU A 205 -11.14 0.23 3.35
CA LEU A 205 -11.07 1.44 2.53
C LEU A 205 -9.72 2.16 2.70
N GLY A 206 -9.18 2.22 3.91
CA GLY A 206 -7.87 2.82 4.17
C GLY A 206 -6.72 2.06 3.50
N ALA A 207 -6.70 0.73 3.61
CA ALA A 207 -5.68 -0.09 2.97
C ALA A 207 -5.75 0.00 1.44
N MET A 208 -6.97 -0.06 0.88
CA MET A 208 -7.21 0.10 -0.54
C MET A 208 -6.81 1.49 -1.05
N MET A 209 -7.06 2.54 -0.26
CA MET A 209 -6.64 3.90 -0.55
C MET A 209 -5.12 4.02 -0.69
N ILE A 210 -4.34 3.41 0.22
CA ILE A 210 -2.88 3.43 0.14
C ILE A 210 -2.40 2.76 -1.17
N TYR A 211 -2.97 1.61 -1.51
CA TYR A 211 -2.67 0.91 -2.76
C TYR A 211 -2.95 1.72 -4.01
N LEU A 212 -4.14 2.35 -4.08
CA LEU A 212 -4.52 3.20 -5.20
C LEU A 212 -3.66 4.47 -5.28
N SER A 213 -3.22 5.00 -4.13
CA SER A 213 -2.37 6.19 -4.06
C SER A 213 -0.97 5.91 -4.59
N VAL A 214 -0.44 4.70 -4.38
CA VAL A 214 0.81 4.24 -4.99
C VAL A 214 0.68 4.20 -6.52
N ILE A 215 -0.43 3.68 -7.06
CA ILE A 215 -0.68 3.74 -8.51
C ILE A 215 -0.80 5.18 -9.01
N ALA A 216 -1.52 6.04 -8.29
CA ALA A 216 -1.64 7.45 -8.65
C ALA A 216 -0.28 8.17 -8.61
N PHE A 217 0.63 7.74 -7.74
CA PHE A 217 2.01 8.22 -7.73
C PHE A 217 2.76 7.79 -8.99
N TYR A 218 2.68 6.50 -9.38
CA TYR A 218 3.27 6.02 -10.64
C TYR A 218 2.70 6.75 -11.86
N ARG A 219 1.39 7.04 -11.89
CA ARG A 219 0.79 7.88 -12.95
C ARG A 219 1.43 9.26 -13.02
N ARG A 220 1.58 9.94 -11.87
CA ARG A 220 2.20 11.27 -11.79
C ARG A 220 3.65 11.23 -12.26
N LEU A 221 4.39 10.20 -11.87
CA LEU A 221 5.76 9.97 -12.32
C LEU A 221 5.82 9.77 -13.85
N LEU A 222 4.93 8.94 -14.41
CA LEU A 222 4.85 8.69 -15.84
C LEU A 222 4.56 9.99 -16.62
N MET A 223 3.58 10.77 -16.19
CA MET A 223 3.24 12.04 -16.84
C MET A 223 4.41 13.02 -16.79
N CYS A 224 5.08 13.15 -15.64
CA CYS A 224 6.27 13.99 -15.50
C CYS A 224 7.39 13.59 -16.48
N VAL A 225 7.65 12.28 -16.63
CA VAL A 225 8.63 11.78 -17.60
C VAL A 225 8.22 12.12 -19.04
N MET A 226 6.94 11.95 -19.38
CA MET A 226 6.42 12.29 -20.71
C MET A 226 6.49 13.79 -20.99
N ASP A 227 6.25 14.63 -19.98
CA ASP A 227 6.39 16.09 -20.08
C ASP A 227 7.85 16.50 -20.31
N ILE A 228 8.80 15.87 -19.59
CA ILE A 228 10.24 16.11 -19.80
C ILE A 228 10.66 15.66 -21.19
N LEU A 229 10.22 14.48 -21.63
CA LEU A 229 10.51 13.97 -22.96
C LEU A 229 9.92 14.90 -24.02
N SER A 230 8.63 15.22 -23.95
CA SER A 230 8.04 16.15 -24.92
C SER A 230 8.76 17.51 -24.92
N GLY A 231 9.06 18.09 -23.77
CA GLY A 231 9.85 19.32 -23.67
C GLY A 231 11.26 19.23 -24.28
N PHE A 232 11.86 18.04 -24.31
CA PHE A 232 13.15 17.79 -24.95
C PHE A 232 13.07 17.65 -26.49
N TRP A 233 11.92 17.23 -27.03
CA TRP A 233 11.73 17.11 -28.49
C TRP A 233 11.31 18.42 -29.17
N TRP A 234 10.92 19.44 -28.41
CA TRP A 234 10.55 20.78 -28.91
C TRP A 234 11.66 21.84 -28.74
N HIS A 235 12.88 21.42 -28.40
CA HIS A 235 14.10 22.23 -28.37
C HIS A 235 15.18 21.61 -29.25
#